data_AF-A0A261C1T3-F1
#
_entry.id   AF-A0A261C1T3-F1
#
_cell.length_a   1.000
_cell.length_b   1.000
_cell.length_c   1.000
_cell.angle_alpha   90.00
_cell.angle_beta   90.00
_cell.angle_gamma   90.00
#
_symmetry.space_group_name_H-M   'P 1'
#
loop_
_entity.id
_entity.type
_entity.pdbx_description
1 polymer ?
#
loop_
_entity_poly.entity_id
_entity_poly.type
_entity_poly.pdbx_seq_one_letter_code
_entity_poly.pdbx_strand_id
1 'polypeptide(L)'
;MNKVWFGHGVAEVLVVVYCCFFGSSIAIFAVHFIYRYGAVNLDFRQKYLSGDKQVFLYISPIACGAFWGLTVWYFMSESQEKTDYLREHMIQKFGPTIEECAYIALYFWPVDKSGNIYPEQSSFIGVVIMYIVLADFALLAELFDAREAFDPLEDRSDRLSTETLCRLLIDIRSSSIQYMKSARNFLVSE
;
A
#
# COMPACT_ATOMS: atom_id res chain seq x y z
N MET A 1 32.87 25.12 -7.57
CA MET A 1 31.91 23.99 -7.57
C MET A 1 31.51 23.72 -9.00
N ASN A 2 31.50 22.45 -9.42
CA ASN A 2 31.19 22.09 -10.80
C ASN A 2 29.76 22.51 -11.14
N LYS A 3 29.60 23.34 -12.18
CA LYS A 3 28.29 23.60 -12.80
C LYS A 3 27.58 22.27 -13.00
N VAL A 4 26.35 22.18 -12.51
CA VAL A 4 25.46 21.04 -12.76
C VAL A 4 25.49 20.74 -14.25
N TRP A 5 25.66 19.47 -14.63
CA TRP A 5 25.83 19.07 -16.03
C TRP A 5 24.59 19.33 -16.90
N PHE A 6 23.44 19.56 -16.27
CA PHE A 6 22.14 19.69 -16.91
C PHE A 6 21.55 21.08 -16.66
N GLY A 7 20.77 21.60 -17.62
CA GLY A 7 20.04 22.86 -17.44
C GLY A 7 18.96 22.76 -16.36
N HIS A 8 18.58 23.90 -15.77
CA HIS A 8 17.63 23.98 -14.66
C HIS A 8 16.30 23.26 -14.92
N GLY A 9 15.68 23.52 -16.08
CA GLY A 9 14.42 22.85 -16.44
C GLY A 9 14.55 21.33 -16.62
N VAL A 10 15.73 20.83 -17.00
CA VAL A 10 15.98 19.38 -17.04
C VAL A 10 16.06 18.82 -15.63
N ALA A 11 16.71 19.54 -14.71
CA ALA A 11 16.79 19.12 -13.32
C ALA A 11 15.40 19.08 -12.65
N GLU A 12 14.51 20.05 -12.93
CA GLU A 12 13.13 20.05 -12.42
C GLU A 12 12.35 18.83 -12.91
N VAL A 13 12.43 18.52 -14.21
CA VAL A 13 11.79 17.32 -14.79
C VAL A 13 12.35 16.04 -14.16
N LEU A 14 13.66 15.94 -13.96
CA LEU A 14 14.28 14.77 -13.33
C LEU A 14 13.81 14.58 -11.88
N VAL A 15 13.67 15.67 -11.13
CA VAL A 15 13.16 15.65 -9.76
C VAL A 15 11.69 15.20 -9.72
N VAL A 16 10.85 15.64 -10.66
CA VAL A 16 9.46 15.18 -10.78
C VAL A 16 9.38 13.70 -11.17
N VAL A 17 10.22 13.27 -12.14
CA VAL A 17 10.33 11.86 -12.53
C VAL A 17 10.76 10.98 -11.35
N TYR A 18 11.69 11.46 -10.53
CA TYR A 18 12.08 10.79 -9.30
C TYR A 18 10.87 10.62 -8.34
N CYS A 19 10.05 11.66 -8.17
CA CYS A 19 8.81 11.56 -7.40
C CYS A 19 7.80 10.58 -7.99
N CYS A 20 7.70 10.48 -9.33
CA CYS A 20 6.87 9.46 -9.97
C CYS A 20 7.31 8.05 -9.56
N PHE A 21 8.61 7.76 -9.59
CA PHE A 21 9.15 6.46 -9.19
C PHE A 21 8.92 6.16 -7.72
N PHE A 22 9.02 7.18 -6.85
CA PHE A 22 8.66 7.03 -5.45
C PHE A 22 7.19 6.61 -5.30
N GLY A 23 6.24 7.33 -5.92
CA GLY A 23 4.82 6.97 -5.89
C GLY A 23 4.54 5.58 -6.50
N SER A 24 5.20 5.23 -7.61
CA SER A 24 5.11 3.90 -8.20
C SER A 24 5.62 2.80 -7.28
N SER A 25 6.72 3.02 -6.56
CA SER A 25 7.31 2.00 -5.68
C SER A 25 6.34 1.56 -4.57
N ILE A 26 5.57 2.50 -4.04
CA ILE A 26 4.56 2.24 -2.99
C ILE A 26 3.41 1.40 -3.55
N ALA A 27 2.93 1.75 -4.74
CA ALA A 27 1.90 0.96 -5.41
C ALA A 27 2.40 -0.45 -5.82
N ILE A 28 3.67 -0.60 -6.21
CA ILE A 28 4.29 -1.91 -6.48
C ILE A 28 4.23 -2.80 -5.24
N PHE A 29 4.56 -2.27 -4.05
CA PHE A 29 4.48 -3.06 -2.82
C PHE A 29 3.06 -3.54 -2.54
N ALA A 30 2.05 -2.67 -2.65
CA ALA A 30 0.66 -3.07 -2.48
C ALA A 30 0.21 -4.14 -3.49
N VAL A 31 0.55 -3.96 -4.77
CA VAL A 31 0.27 -4.94 -5.83
C VAL A 31 0.95 -6.28 -5.55
N HIS A 32 2.17 -6.26 -5.00
CA HIS A 32 2.90 -7.47 -4.65
C HIS A 32 2.16 -8.29 -3.58
N PHE A 33 1.64 -7.64 -2.53
CA PHE A 33 0.83 -8.31 -1.51
C PHE A 33 -0.47 -8.87 -2.08
N ILE A 34 -1.17 -8.11 -2.93
CA ILE A 34 -2.39 -8.58 -3.61
C ILE A 34 -2.10 -9.83 -4.46
N TYR A 35 -1.00 -9.80 -5.21
CA TYR A 35 -0.60 -10.91 -6.05
C TYR A 35 -0.25 -12.15 -5.20
N ARG A 36 0.50 -11.96 -4.11
CA ARG A 36 0.90 -13.04 -3.19
C ARG A 36 -0.32 -13.67 -2.53
N TYR A 37 -1.28 -12.86 -2.09
CA TYR A 37 -2.56 -13.33 -1.58
C TYR A 37 -3.32 -14.18 -2.61
N GLY A 38 -3.36 -13.75 -3.88
CA GLY A 38 -3.95 -14.54 -4.96
C GLY A 38 -3.21 -15.85 -5.29
N ALA A 39 -1.94 -15.99 -4.92
CA ALA A 39 -1.24 -17.26 -5.06
C ALA A 39 -1.68 -18.29 -4.00
N VAL A 40 -2.09 -17.82 -2.82
CA VAL A 40 -2.59 -18.65 -1.72
C VAL A 40 -4.08 -18.95 -1.88
N ASN A 41 -4.88 -17.93 -2.25
CA ASN A 41 -6.32 -18.05 -2.39
C ASN A 41 -6.73 -18.15 -3.87
N LEU A 42 -6.92 -19.38 -4.36
CA LEU A 42 -7.28 -19.65 -5.76
C LEU A 42 -8.63 -19.04 -6.16
N ASP A 43 -9.61 -19.02 -5.25
CA ASP A 43 -10.94 -18.47 -5.51
C ASP A 43 -10.86 -16.95 -5.71
N PHE A 44 -10.08 -16.26 -4.87
CA PHE A 44 -9.76 -14.85 -5.03
C PHE A 44 -9.09 -14.59 -6.38
N ARG A 45 -8.08 -15.40 -6.73
CA ARG A 45 -7.35 -15.25 -8.01
C ARG A 45 -8.26 -15.47 -9.22
N GLN A 46 -9.11 -16.50 -9.20
CA GLN A 46 -10.09 -16.76 -10.25
C GLN A 46 -11.06 -15.59 -10.44
N LYS A 47 -11.49 -14.96 -9.34
CA LYS A 47 -12.46 -13.85 -9.37
C LYS A 47 -11.85 -12.51 -9.79
N TYR A 48 -10.67 -12.17 -9.25
CA TYR A 48 -10.09 -10.83 -9.35
C TYR A 48 -8.81 -10.75 -10.19
N LEU A 49 -8.06 -11.85 -10.35
CA LEU A 49 -6.78 -11.88 -11.06
C LEU A 49 -6.80 -12.79 -12.31
N SER A 50 -7.99 -13.10 -12.84
CA SER A 50 -8.13 -13.94 -14.04
C SER A 50 -8.03 -13.13 -15.33
N GLY A 51 -7.26 -13.65 -16.28
CA GLY A 51 -7.11 -13.09 -17.63
C GLY A 51 -6.63 -11.64 -17.62
N ASP A 52 -7.28 -10.79 -18.42
CA ASP A 52 -6.89 -9.40 -18.65
C ASP A 52 -6.95 -8.53 -17.38
N LYS A 53 -7.67 -8.96 -16.33
CA LYS A 53 -7.73 -8.26 -15.04
C LYS A 53 -6.36 -8.17 -14.36
N GLN A 54 -5.49 -9.16 -14.60
CA GLN A 54 -4.12 -9.15 -14.08
C GLN A 54 -3.27 -8.05 -14.71
N VAL A 55 -3.54 -7.68 -15.97
CA VAL A 55 -2.82 -6.59 -16.65
C VAL A 55 -3.14 -5.24 -16.01
N PHE A 56 -4.40 -5.01 -15.63
CA PHE A 56 -4.78 -3.79 -14.91
C PHE A 56 -4.05 -3.65 -13.58
N LEU A 57 -3.79 -4.76 -12.88
CA LEU A 57 -3.01 -4.76 -11.64
C LEU A 57 -1.57 -4.29 -11.87
N TYR A 58 -0.94 -4.65 -13.00
CA TYR A 58 0.42 -4.22 -13.32
C TYR A 58 0.52 -2.81 -13.92
N ILE A 59 -0.55 -2.30 -14.52
CA ILE A 59 -0.61 -0.91 -14.99
C ILE A 59 -0.84 0.06 -13.83
N SER A 60 -1.51 -0.39 -12.76
CA SER A 60 -1.83 0.44 -11.60
C SER A 60 -0.64 1.20 -10.99
N PRO A 61 0.56 0.61 -10.79
CA PRO A 61 1.70 1.35 -10.24
C PRO A 61 2.25 2.44 -11.17
N ILE A 62 2.18 2.23 -12.48
CA ILE A 62 2.59 3.24 -13.46
C ILE A 62 1.61 4.41 -13.43
N ALA A 63 0.31 4.11 -13.43
CA ALA A 63 -0.75 5.13 -13.32
C ALA A 63 -0.64 5.92 -12.01
N CYS A 64 -0.37 5.25 -10.89
CA CYS A 64 -0.18 5.87 -9.59
C CYS A 64 1.05 6.80 -9.58
N GLY A 65 2.19 6.35 -10.09
CA GLY A 65 3.39 7.20 -10.19
C GLY A 65 3.17 8.42 -11.07
N ALA A 66 2.47 8.25 -12.20
CA ALA A 66 2.10 9.37 -13.06
C ALA A 66 1.17 10.37 -12.35
N PHE A 67 0.14 9.89 -11.66
CA PHE A 67 -0.77 10.74 -10.86
C PHE A 67 -0.03 11.49 -9.75
N TRP A 68 0.88 10.80 -9.06
CA TRP A 68 1.74 11.38 -8.04
C TRP A 68 2.61 12.50 -8.62
N GLY A 69 3.29 12.23 -9.73
CA GLY A 69 4.09 13.22 -10.46
C GLY A 69 3.29 14.44 -10.90
N LEU A 70 2.08 14.24 -11.42
CA LEU A 70 1.20 15.33 -11.83
C LEU A 70 0.78 16.22 -10.66
N THR A 71 0.49 15.62 -9.50
CA THR A 71 0.13 16.37 -8.29
C THR A 71 1.34 17.14 -7.77
N VAL A 72 2.52 16.53 -7.76
CA VAL A 72 3.78 17.21 -7.43
C VAL A 72 4.03 18.39 -8.37
N TRP A 73 3.90 18.17 -9.68
CA TRP A 73 4.07 19.22 -10.70
C TRP A 73 3.10 20.38 -10.48
N TYR A 74 1.82 20.09 -10.24
CA TYR A 74 0.79 21.12 -10.17
C TYR A 74 0.83 21.92 -8.85
N PHE A 75 1.04 21.25 -7.72
CA PHE A 75 0.95 21.88 -6.39
C PHE A 75 2.30 22.29 -5.80
N MET A 76 3.39 21.62 -6.20
CA MET A 76 4.68 21.71 -5.52
C MET A 76 5.85 22.13 -6.41
N SER A 77 5.61 22.38 -7.70
CA SER A 77 6.62 22.96 -8.63
C SER A 77 7.15 24.30 -8.11
N GLU A 78 8.31 24.66 -8.65
CA GLU A 78 9.05 25.86 -8.32
C GLU A 78 8.23 27.10 -8.63
N SER A 79 8.27 28.05 -7.69
CA SER A 79 7.71 29.38 -7.89
C SER A 79 8.66 30.39 -7.29
N GLN A 80 8.66 31.62 -7.82
CA GLN A 80 9.55 32.68 -7.36
C GLN A 80 9.43 32.93 -5.85
N GLU A 81 8.22 32.88 -5.31
CA GLU A 81 7.97 33.05 -3.88
C GLU A 81 8.58 31.93 -3.03
N LYS A 82 8.46 30.67 -3.49
CA LYS A 82 9.08 29.52 -2.83
C LYS A 82 10.61 29.62 -2.88
N THR A 83 11.16 30.07 -4.00
CA THR A 83 12.61 30.26 -4.20
C THR A 83 13.14 31.27 -3.20
N ASP A 84 12.46 32.41 -3.10
CA ASP A 84 12.87 33.50 -2.22
C ASP A 84 12.79 33.08 -0.74
N TYR A 85 11.73 32.38 -0.34
CA TYR A 85 11.58 31.83 1.01
C TYR A 85 12.66 30.81 1.37
N LEU A 86 12.95 29.89 0.47
CA LEU A 86 13.94 28.85 0.72
C LEU A 86 15.37 29.37 0.64
N ARG A 87 15.64 30.45 -0.13
CA ARG A 87 17.00 30.94 -0.41
C ARG A 87 17.78 31.20 0.87
N GLU A 88 17.16 31.89 1.82
CA GLU A 88 17.77 32.19 3.12
C GLU A 88 18.07 30.91 3.92
N HIS A 89 17.14 29.96 3.92
CA HIS A 89 17.28 28.70 4.65
C HIS A 89 18.32 27.75 4.03
N MET A 90 18.40 27.70 2.70
CA MET A 90 19.29 26.81 1.96
C MET A 90 20.73 27.31 1.95
N ILE A 91 20.95 28.63 1.77
CA ILE A 91 22.30 29.22 1.84
C ILE A 91 22.89 29.01 3.23
N GLN A 92 22.10 29.23 4.29
CA GLN A 92 22.57 29.03 5.67
C GLN A 92 22.90 27.57 5.99
N LYS A 93 22.16 26.62 5.42
CA LYS A 93 22.22 25.21 5.85
C LYS A 93 23.06 24.31 4.94
N PHE A 94 23.13 24.60 3.65
CA PHE A 94 23.75 23.72 2.68
C PHE A 94 24.91 24.37 1.93
N GLY A 95 24.96 25.70 1.81
CA GLY A 95 26.03 26.44 1.14
C GLY A 95 25.85 26.78 -0.35
N PRO A 96 25.18 25.99 -1.23
CA PRO A 96 24.87 26.41 -2.59
C PRO A 96 23.67 27.36 -2.64
N THR A 97 23.69 28.27 -3.62
CA THR A 97 22.54 29.09 -4.01
C THR A 97 21.45 28.21 -4.59
N ILE A 98 20.20 28.40 -4.16
CA ILE A 98 19.04 27.64 -4.66
C ILE A 98 18.91 27.69 -6.18
N GLU A 99 19.30 28.80 -6.79
CA GLU A 99 19.25 28.97 -8.25
C GLU A 99 20.10 27.96 -9.02
N GLU A 100 20.99 27.22 -8.34
CA GLU A 100 21.80 26.15 -8.94
C GLU A 100 21.18 24.75 -8.77
N CYS A 101 20.07 24.62 -8.04
CA CYS A 101 19.44 23.33 -7.73
C CYS A 101 17.94 23.37 -8.05
N ALA A 102 17.46 22.40 -8.83
CA ALA A 102 16.02 22.19 -8.94
C ALA A 102 15.46 21.56 -7.66
N TYR A 103 14.26 21.95 -7.26
CA TYR A 103 13.64 21.47 -6.04
C TYR A 103 12.11 21.41 -6.14
N ILE A 104 11.51 20.62 -5.27
CA ILE A 104 10.07 20.60 -5.02
C ILE A 104 9.86 21.09 -3.60
N ALA A 105 8.91 22.00 -3.39
CA ALA A 105 8.64 22.52 -2.06
C ALA A 105 7.16 22.80 -1.80
N LEU A 106 6.82 22.59 -0.53
CA LEU A 106 5.56 22.96 0.09
C LEU A 106 5.77 24.24 0.88
N TYR A 107 4.93 25.24 0.64
CA TYR A 107 5.04 26.54 1.28
C TYR A 107 3.73 26.93 1.95
N PHE A 108 3.51 26.42 3.17
CA PHE A 108 2.21 26.55 3.83
C PHE A 108 1.85 27.96 4.29
N TRP A 109 2.85 28.80 4.62
CA TRP A 109 2.65 30.10 5.28
C TRP A 109 3.40 31.23 4.57
N PRO A 110 2.98 31.62 3.35
CA PRO A 110 3.48 32.81 2.68
C PRO A 110 3.24 34.10 3.47
N VAL A 111 4.21 35.01 3.34
CA VAL A 111 4.15 36.37 3.87
C VAL A 111 3.91 37.33 2.69
N ASP A 112 2.79 38.03 2.70
CA ASP A 112 2.51 39.06 1.70
C ASP A 112 3.44 40.27 1.87
N LYS A 113 3.52 41.13 0.84
CA LYS A 113 4.24 42.43 0.86
C LYS A 113 3.80 43.34 2.01
N SER A 114 2.58 43.12 2.53
CA SER A 114 2.02 43.84 3.67
C SER A 114 2.44 43.26 5.04
N GLY A 115 3.22 42.18 5.07
CA GLY A 115 3.64 41.48 6.29
C GLY A 115 2.59 40.52 6.87
N ASN A 116 1.47 40.32 6.18
CA ASN A 116 0.41 39.42 6.63
C ASN A 116 0.70 37.98 6.21
N ILE A 117 0.49 37.04 7.13
CA ILE A 117 0.65 35.60 6.89
C ILE A 117 -0.69 35.01 6.46
N TYR A 118 -0.71 34.25 5.37
CA TYR A 118 -1.90 33.56 4.89
C TYR A 118 -1.61 32.09 4.58
N PRO A 119 -2.59 31.18 4.74
CA PRO A 119 -2.40 29.78 4.37
C PRO A 119 -2.41 29.60 2.84
N GLU A 120 -1.35 29.00 2.28
CA GLU A 120 -1.31 28.65 0.85
C GLU A 120 -2.12 27.36 0.59
N GLN A 121 -3.31 27.52 0.03
CA GLN A 121 -4.25 26.39 -0.15
C GLN A 121 -3.71 25.30 -1.09
N SER A 122 -2.94 25.65 -2.11
CA SER A 122 -2.33 24.71 -3.07
C SER A 122 -1.41 23.70 -2.36
N SER A 123 -0.52 24.17 -1.50
CA SER A 123 0.38 23.31 -0.72
C SER A 123 -0.39 22.37 0.22
N PHE A 124 -1.44 22.86 0.90
CA PHE A 124 -2.27 22.01 1.74
C PHE A 124 -3.02 20.93 0.95
N ILE A 125 -3.64 21.30 -0.18
CA ILE A 125 -4.36 20.35 -1.04
C ILE A 125 -3.39 19.30 -1.56
N GLY A 126 -2.21 19.71 -2.03
CA GLY A 126 -1.17 18.78 -2.50
C GLY A 126 -0.78 17.76 -1.44
N VAL A 127 -0.54 18.19 -0.19
CA VAL A 127 -0.21 17.27 0.92
C VAL A 127 -1.37 16.34 1.26
N VAL A 128 -2.60 16.85 1.31
CA VAL A 128 -3.77 16.01 1.60
C VAL A 128 -3.93 14.92 0.55
N ILE A 129 -3.81 15.25 -0.74
CA ILE A 129 -3.87 14.26 -1.82
C ILE A 129 -2.77 13.21 -1.66
N MET A 130 -1.53 13.64 -1.42
CA MET A 130 -0.38 12.74 -1.22
C MET A 130 -0.60 11.79 -0.04
N TYR A 131 -1.12 12.31 1.06
CA TYR A 131 -1.39 11.53 2.26
C TYR A 131 -2.50 10.49 2.03
N ILE A 132 -3.58 10.85 1.33
CA ILE A 132 -4.66 9.93 0.97
C ILE A 132 -4.09 8.77 0.13
N VAL A 133 -3.30 9.07 -0.89
CA VAL A 133 -2.68 8.03 -1.73
C VAL A 133 -1.80 7.09 -0.89
N LEU A 134 -0.97 7.63 -0.01
CA LEU A 134 -0.13 6.82 0.89
C LEU A 134 -0.97 5.92 1.81
N ALA A 135 -1.99 6.50 2.45
CA ALA A 135 -2.85 5.79 3.39
C ALA A 135 -3.63 4.67 2.71
N ASP A 136 -4.17 4.91 1.51
CA ASP A 136 -4.94 3.92 0.76
C ASP A 136 -4.08 2.70 0.39
N PHE A 137 -2.86 2.91 -0.12
CA PHE A 137 -1.97 1.80 -0.47
C PHE A 137 -1.41 1.07 0.74
N ALA A 138 -1.10 1.78 1.82
CA ALA A 138 -0.66 1.16 3.08
C ALA A 138 -1.76 0.28 3.67
N LEU A 139 -2.99 0.79 3.76
CA LEU A 139 -4.13 0.05 4.26
C LEU A 139 -4.43 -1.19 3.41
N LEU A 140 -4.36 -1.06 2.08
CA LEU A 140 -4.51 -2.22 1.19
C LEU A 140 -3.43 -3.28 1.46
N ALA A 141 -2.17 -2.88 1.55
CA ALA A 141 -1.07 -3.81 1.83
C ALA A 141 -1.28 -4.53 3.17
N GLU A 142 -1.59 -3.81 4.25
CA GLU A 142 -1.85 -4.37 5.57
C GLU A 142 -3.05 -5.33 5.58
N LEU A 143 -4.15 -4.96 4.91
CA LEU A 143 -5.34 -5.82 4.80
C LEU A 143 -5.04 -7.12 4.07
N PHE A 144 -4.29 -7.07 2.97
CA PHE A 144 -3.96 -8.27 2.21
C PHE A 144 -2.92 -9.15 2.91
N ASP A 145 -1.93 -8.55 3.58
CA ASP A 145 -0.96 -9.28 4.41
C ASP A 145 -1.67 -9.97 5.59
N ALA A 146 -2.58 -9.27 6.28
CA ALA A 146 -3.39 -9.86 7.35
C ALA A 146 -4.27 -11.02 6.86
N ARG A 147 -4.89 -10.88 5.68
CA ARG A 147 -5.69 -11.97 5.07
C ARG A 147 -4.83 -13.15 4.68
N GLU A 148 -3.66 -12.92 4.10
CA GLU A 148 -2.72 -13.99 3.75
C GLU A 148 -2.30 -14.80 5.00
N ALA A 149 -2.08 -14.12 6.12
CA ALA A 149 -1.72 -14.76 7.38
C ALA A 149 -2.89 -15.52 8.03
N PHE A 150 -4.12 -15.03 7.90
CA PHE A 150 -5.30 -15.56 8.58
C PHE A 150 -5.96 -16.74 7.84
N ASP A 151 -6.11 -16.67 6.51
CA ASP A 151 -6.82 -17.67 5.71
C ASP A 151 -6.33 -19.13 5.96
N PRO A 152 -5.01 -19.42 6.04
CA PRO A 152 -4.52 -20.77 6.31
C PRO A 152 -4.84 -21.28 7.74
N LEU A 153 -5.00 -20.38 8.70
CA LEU A 153 -5.33 -20.72 10.08
C LEU A 153 -6.81 -21.08 10.21
N GLU A 154 -7.68 -20.36 9.51
CA GLU A 154 -9.11 -20.65 9.45
C GLU A 154 -9.35 -22.04 8.83
N ASP A 155 -8.74 -22.32 7.68
CA ASP A 155 -8.81 -23.63 7.02
C ASP A 155 -8.24 -24.78 7.89
N ARG A 156 -7.18 -24.51 8.66
CA ARG A 156 -6.67 -25.48 9.65
C ARG A 156 -7.65 -25.71 10.80
N SER A 157 -8.27 -24.66 11.33
CA SER A 157 -9.25 -24.74 12.42
C SER A 157 -10.46 -25.57 12.00
N ASP A 158 -10.99 -25.33 10.79
CA ASP A 158 -12.14 -26.07 10.25
C ASP A 158 -11.83 -27.55 10.04
N ARG A 159 -10.64 -27.87 9.50
CA ARG A 159 -10.18 -29.27 9.41
C ARG A 159 -10.06 -29.93 10.77
N LEU A 160 -9.49 -29.26 11.77
CA LEU A 160 -9.31 -29.84 13.10
C LEU A 160 -10.65 -30.08 13.80
N SER A 161 -11.60 -29.16 13.66
CA SER A 161 -12.99 -29.31 14.14
C SER A 161 -13.66 -30.51 13.48
N THR A 162 -13.54 -30.63 12.15
CA THR A 162 -14.10 -31.74 11.38
C THR A 162 -13.50 -33.08 11.79
N GLU A 163 -12.17 -33.18 11.94
CA GLU A 163 -11.51 -34.41 12.40
C GLU A 163 -11.94 -34.81 13.82
N THR A 164 -12.06 -33.83 14.73
CA THR A 164 -12.48 -34.08 16.12
C THR A 164 -13.91 -34.61 16.18
N LEU A 165 -14.82 -34.01 15.40
CA LEU A 165 -16.19 -34.49 15.25
C LEU A 165 -16.24 -35.91 14.67
N CYS A 166 -15.47 -36.19 13.61
CA CYS A 166 -15.38 -37.53 13.04
C CYS A 166 -14.89 -38.56 14.05
N ARG A 167 -13.85 -38.25 14.85
CA ARG A 167 -13.34 -39.14 15.90
C ARG A 167 -14.38 -39.41 16.99
N LEU A 168 -15.06 -38.38 17.49
CA LEU A 168 -16.13 -38.53 18.47
C LEU A 168 -17.28 -39.41 17.95
N LEU A 169 -17.70 -39.20 16.69
CA LEU A 169 -18.74 -40.02 16.07
C LEU A 169 -18.32 -41.49 15.91
N ILE A 170 -17.05 -41.74 15.56
CA ILE A 170 -16.50 -43.11 15.49
C ILE A 170 -16.48 -43.75 16.88
N ASP A 171 -16.05 -43.04 17.92
CA ASP A 171 -16.01 -43.56 19.29
C ASP A 171 -17.41 -43.87 19.84
N ILE A 172 -18.40 -43.00 19.60
CA ILE A 172 -19.81 -43.23 19.97
C ILE A 172 -20.37 -44.45 19.24
N ARG A 173 -20.08 -44.57 17.93
CA ARG A 173 -20.52 -45.72 17.13
C ARG A 173 -19.86 -47.02 17.59
N SER A 174 -18.57 -47.00 17.92
CA SER A 174 -17.87 -48.19 18.43
C SER A 174 -18.45 -48.65 19.78
N SER A 175 -18.70 -47.70 20.69
CA SER A 175 -19.28 -47.95 22.00
C SER A 175 -20.67 -48.56 21.89
N SER A 176 -21.56 -47.97 21.08
CA SER A 176 -22.93 -48.48 20.87
C SER A 176 -22.95 -49.91 20.28
N ILE A 177 -22.04 -50.23 19.35
CA ILE A 177 -21.90 -51.60 18.82
C ILE A 177 -21.46 -52.58 19.92
N GLN A 178 -20.55 -52.17 20.80
CA GLN A 178 -20.09 -52.99 21.92
C GLN A 178 -21.21 -53.26 22.93
N TYR A 179 -22.03 -52.26 23.26
CA TYR A 179 -23.24 -52.43 24.08
C TYR A 179 -24.25 -53.39 23.44
N MET A 180 -24.52 -53.23 22.14
CA MET A 180 -25.44 -54.10 21.39
C MET A 180 -24.97 -55.57 21.34
N LYS A 181 -23.65 -55.80 21.23
CA LYS A 181 -23.07 -57.16 21.31
C LYS A 181 -23.21 -57.73 22.73
N SER A 182 -22.96 -56.93 23.76
CA SER A 182 -23.08 -57.35 25.16
C SER A 182 -24.52 -57.72 25.53
N ALA A 183 -25.50 -56.88 25.16
CA ALA A 183 -26.92 -57.15 25.42
C ALA A 183 -27.43 -58.41 24.70
N ARG A 184 -26.98 -58.66 23.46
CA ARG A 184 -27.31 -59.88 22.72
C ARG A 184 -26.79 -61.14 23.40
N ASN A 185 -25.56 -61.11 23.90
CA ASN A 185 -24.98 -62.26 24.59
C ASN A 185 -25.74 -62.61 25.88
N PHE A 186 -26.27 -61.60 26.58
CA PHE A 186 -27.08 -61.79 27.78
C PHE A 186 -28.43 -62.45 27.48
N LEU A 187 -29.11 -62.04 26.40
CA LEU A 187 -30.39 -62.62 25.97
C LEU A 187 -30.28 -64.06 25.43
N VAL A 188 -29.09 -64.53 25.08
CA VAL A 188 -28.85 -65.89 24.56
C VAL A 188 -28.40 -66.85 25.67
N SER A 189 -28.09 -66.34 26.87
CA SER A 189 -27.66 -67.14 28.02
C SER A 189 -28.78 -67.55 28.99
N GLU A 190 -30.02 -67.18 28.72
CA GLU A 190 -31.25 -67.75 29.32
C GLU A 190 -31.88 -68.80 28.38
#